data_AF-A0A7D9DN16-F1
#
_entry.id   AF-A0A7D9DN16-F1
#
_cell.length_a   1.000
_cell.length_b   1.000
_cell.length_c   1.000
_cell.angle_alpha   90.00
_cell.angle_beta   90.00
_cell.angle_gamma   90.00
#
_symmetry.space_group_name_H-M   'P 1'
#
loop_
_entity.id
_entity.type
_entity.pdbx_description
1 polymer ?
#
loop_
_entity_poly.entity_id
_entity_poly.type
_entity_poly.pdbx_seq_one_letter_code
_entity_poly.pdbx_strand_id
1 'polypeptide(L)'
;MEVVERWFEKQHNQIQNWEKNHVRKYQKDIVSRITHVMDCEAYTLGKNQFYLREVSVYRIRDEKTFLFQIYMPDIYINPRVVHYQIHHVHGLPVVREKNNEDFLQYCDVYKVLCEEFMTSADLVGYKGGTIERDLLKKLGTKGINIELLGCEKYANLITKYGMTPERCPYHLYGDYHCSRHEVQVFAHFLNELAQTCRTT
;
A
#
# COMPACT_ATOMS: atom_id res chain seq x y z
N MET A 1 13.05 -17.01 -28.71
CA MET A 1 12.62 -16.44 -27.42
C MET A 1 11.69 -15.25 -27.60
N GLU A 2 11.97 -14.31 -28.52
CA GLU A 2 11.14 -13.11 -28.75
C GLU A 2 9.64 -13.36 -29.05
N VAL A 3 9.28 -14.45 -29.74
CA VAL A 3 7.88 -14.74 -30.10
C VAL A 3 7.05 -15.14 -28.88
N VAL A 4 7.66 -15.82 -27.90
CA VAL A 4 7.01 -16.25 -26.66
C VAL A 4 6.82 -15.06 -25.74
N GLU A 5 7.83 -14.18 -25.63
CA GLU A 5 7.75 -12.94 -24.84
C GLU A 5 6.65 -12.00 -25.36
N ARG A 6 6.57 -11.78 -26.69
CA ARG A 6 5.49 -10.98 -27.31
C ARG A 6 4.10 -11.58 -27.10
N TRP A 7 3.98 -12.91 -27.02
CA TRP A 7 2.71 -13.57 -26.73
C TRP A 7 2.28 -13.35 -25.28
N PHE A 8 3.20 -13.50 -24.32
CA PHE A 8 2.93 -13.19 -22.90
C PHE A 8 2.59 -11.72 -22.68
N GLU A 9 3.28 -10.80 -23.34
CA GLU A 9 3.00 -9.36 -23.27
C GLU A 9 1.62 -9.01 -23.84
N LYS A 10 1.25 -9.64 -24.97
CA LYS A 10 -0.09 -9.47 -25.57
C LYS A 10 -1.20 -10.02 -24.67
N GLN A 11 -0.99 -11.18 -24.04
CA GLN A 11 -1.93 -11.75 -23.06
C GLN A 11 -2.05 -10.87 -21.81
N HIS A 12 -0.92 -10.37 -21.29
CA HIS A 12 -0.88 -9.47 -20.16
C HIS A 12 -1.64 -8.16 -20.45
N ASN A 13 -1.42 -7.56 -21.62
CA ASN A 13 -2.11 -6.36 -22.06
C ASN A 13 -3.63 -6.59 -22.28
N GLN A 14 -4.03 -7.76 -22.77
CA GLN A 14 -5.44 -8.13 -22.89
C GLN A 14 -6.12 -8.29 -21.53
N ILE A 15 -5.44 -8.92 -20.57
CA ILE A 15 -5.92 -9.06 -19.19
C ILE A 15 -6.06 -7.68 -18.54
N GLN A 16 -5.03 -6.83 -18.63
CA GLN A 16 -5.08 -5.47 -18.07
C GLN A 16 -6.21 -4.62 -18.69
N ASN A 17 -6.43 -4.72 -20.00
CA ASN A 17 -7.51 -3.98 -20.66
C ASN A 17 -8.90 -4.53 -20.28
N TRP A 18 -9.03 -5.84 -20.13
CA TRP A 18 -10.27 -6.44 -19.63
C TRP A 18 -10.54 -6.00 -18.20
N GLU A 19 -9.54 -6.04 -17.31
CA GLU A 19 -9.66 -5.59 -15.92
C GLU A 19 -10.07 -4.12 -15.85
N LYS A 20 -9.43 -3.23 -16.62
CA LYS A 20 -9.81 -1.81 -16.68
C LYS A 20 -11.25 -1.60 -17.14
N ASN A 21 -11.69 -2.31 -18.18
CA ASN A 21 -13.06 -2.19 -18.67
C ASN A 21 -14.10 -2.77 -17.69
N HIS A 22 -13.77 -3.88 -17.02
CA HIS A 22 -14.63 -4.48 -16.00
C HIS A 22 -14.74 -3.57 -14.77
N VAL A 23 -13.61 -3.07 -14.29
CA VAL A 23 -13.55 -2.14 -13.15
C VAL A 23 -14.34 -0.88 -13.47
N ARG A 24 -14.20 -0.30 -14.66
CA ARG A 24 -14.98 0.88 -15.08
C ARG A 24 -16.49 0.61 -15.07
N LYS A 25 -16.93 -0.57 -15.50
CA LYS A 25 -18.35 -0.94 -15.52
C LYS A 25 -18.94 -1.07 -14.11
N TYR A 26 -18.17 -1.63 -13.17
CA TYR A 26 -18.61 -1.89 -11.80
C TYR A 26 -17.99 -0.95 -10.77
N GLN A 27 -17.50 0.20 -11.21
CA GLN A 27 -16.70 1.10 -10.38
C GLN A 27 -17.44 1.53 -9.11
N LYS A 28 -18.72 1.88 -9.25
CA LYS A 28 -19.59 2.26 -8.13
C LYS A 28 -19.70 1.15 -7.08
N ASP A 29 -19.98 -0.07 -7.53
CA ASP A 29 -20.13 -1.24 -6.65
C ASP A 29 -18.79 -1.57 -5.97
N ILE A 30 -17.69 -1.54 -6.71
CA ILE A 30 -16.35 -1.76 -6.18
C ILE A 30 -16.02 -0.73 -5.10
N VAL A 31 -16.16 0.56 -5.40
CA VAL A 31 -15.83 1.65 -4.47
C VAL A 31 -16.65 1.55 -3.20
N SER A 32 -17.96 1.26 -3.29
CA SER A 32 -18.82 1.11 -2.12
C SER A 32 -18.45 -0.04 -1.19
N ARG A 33 -17.67 -1.00 -1.68
CA ARG A 33 -17.21 -2.17 -0.90
C ARG A 33 -15.82 -1.97 -0.31
N ILE A 34 -15.07 -0.96 -0.77
CA ILE A 34 -13.78 -0.64 -0.17
C ILE A 34 -14.03 -0.05 1.21
N THR A 35 -13.57 -0.77 2.23
CA THR A 35 -13.73 -0.40 3.64
C THR A 35 -12.41 0.05 4.26
N HIS A 36 -11.31 -0.39 3.66
CA HIS A 36 -9.96 -0.12 4.12
C HIS A 36 -9.06 0.28 2.96
N VAL A 37 -8.06 1.10 3.25
CA VAL A 37 -6.94 1.38 2.35
C VAL A 37 -5.65 0.95 3.03
N MET A 38 -4.80 0.22 2.33
CA MET A 38 -3.52 -0.24 2.86
C MET A 38 -2.38 0.22 1.97
N ASP A 39 -1.27 0.59 2.62
CA ASP A 39 0.01 0.85 1.98
C ASP A 39 1.16 0.31 2.85
N CYS A 40 2.30 0.01 2.23
CA CYS A 40 3.40 -0.69 2.88
C CYS A 40 4.75 -0.13 2.43
N GLU A 41 5.67 0.05 3.38
CA GLU A 41 7.07 0.32 3.08
C GLU A 41 7.91 -0.91 3.40
N ALA A 42 8.80 -1.28 2.48
CA ALA A 42 9.64 -2.46 2.64
C ALA A 42 11.02 -2.28 2.03
N TYR A 43 12.02 -2.91 2.65
CA TYR A 43 13.32 -3.09 2.02
C TYR A 43 13.25 -4.21 0.99
N THR A 44 13.53 -3.91 -0.27
CA THR A 44 13.74 -4.91 -1.30
C THR A 44 15.15 -5.49 -1.16
N LEU A 45 15.25 -6.77 -0.83
CA LEU A 45 16.51 -7.47 -0.53
C LEU A 45 17.05 -8.28 -1.71
N GLY A 46 16.30 -8.36 -2.81
CA GLY A 46 16.65 -9.11 -4.00
C GLY A 46 15.43 -9.37 -4.87
N LYS A 47 15.56 -10.25 -5.88
CA LYS A 47 14.43 -10.65 -6.71
C LYS A 47 13.37 -11.35 -5.85
N ASN A 48 12.20 -10.74 -5.73
CA ASN A 48 11.04 -11.24 -4.98
C ASN A 48 11.26 -11.42 -3.47
N GLN A 49 12.30 -10.79 -2.89
CA GLN A 49 12.53 -10.78 -1.46
C GLN A 49 12.37 -9.36 -0.94
N PHE A 50 11.49 -9.19 0.04
CA PHE A 50 11.29 -7.92 0.71
C PHE A 50 11.19 -8.14 2.21
N TYR A 51 11.54 -7.10 2.96
CA TYR A 51 11.35 -7.01 4.39
C TYR A 51 10.39 -5.85 4.70
N LEU A 52 9.21 -6.18 5.20
CA LEU A 52 8.19 -5.20 5.56
C LEU A 52 8.66 -4.38 6.75
N ARG A 53 8.70 -3.05 6.60
CA ARG A 53 9.24 -2.12 7.58
C ARG A 53 8.15 -1.25 8.20
N GLU A 54 7.17 -0.85 7.40
CA GLU A 54 6.01 -0.08 7.83
C GLU A 54 4.77 -0.63 7.14
N VAL A 55 3.65 -0.68 7.88
CA VAL A 55 2.33 -0.94 7.31
C VAL A 55 1.38 0.12 7.81
N SER A 56 0.66 0.75 6.89
CA SER A 56 -0.43 1.63 7.22
C SER A 56 -1.75 1.09 6.72
N VAL A 57 -2.78 1.19 7.55
CA VAL A 57 -4.16 0.85 7.20
C VAL A 57 -5.04 2.02 7.59
N TYR A 58 -5.80 2.54 6.63
CA TYR A 58 -6.86 3.51 6.88
C TYR A 58 -8.22 2.81 6.84
N ARG A 59 -8.98 2.88 7.92
CA ARG A 59 -10.36 2.40 7.96
C ARG A 59 -11.30 3.55 7.59
N ILE A 60 -11.96 3.43 6.45
CA ILE A 60 -12.78 4.50 5.85
C ILE A 60 -13.95 4.86 6.75
N ARG A 61 -14.66 3.86 7.30
CA ARG A 61 -15.87 4.06 8.09
C ARG A 61 -15.66 4.94 9.32
N ASP A 62 -14.55 4.73 10.02
CA ASP A 62 -14.28 5.35 11.32
C ASP A 62 -13.19 6.44 11.21
N GLU A 63 -12.75 6.72 9.98
CA GLU A 63 -11.66 7.66 9.65
C GLU A 63 -10.37 7.42 10.45
N LYS A 64 -10.10 6.16 10.80
CA LYS A 64 -9.01 5.76 11.70
C LYS A 64 -7.83 5.23 10.91
N THR A 65 -6.64 5.77 11.20
CA THR A 65 -5.38 5.24 10.69
C THR A 65 -4.68 4.36 11.71
N PHE A 66 -4.28 3.17 11.28
CA PHE A 66 -3.37 2.28 11.98
C PHE A 66 -2.01 2.37 11.30
N LEU A 67 -0.96 2.53 12.10
CA LEU A 67 0.42 2.56 11.64
C LEU A 67 1.22 1.55 12.46
N PHE A 68 1.86 0.62 11.78
CA PHE A 68 2.67 -0.41 12.41
C PHE A 68 4.12 -0.29 11.94
N GLN A 69 5.03 -0.03 12.87
CA GLN A 69 6.46 -0.12 12.62
C GLN A 69 6.93 -1.54 12.93
N ILE A 70 7.68 -2.14 12.00
CA ILE A 70 8.19 -3.50 12.17
C ILE A 70 9.70 -3.42 12.35
N TYR A 71 10.23 -3.91 13.48
CA TYR A 71 11.68 -4.04 13.63
C TYR A 71 12.19 -5.14 12.73
N MET A 72 13.43 -5.01 12.25
CA MET A 72 14.10 -5.99 11.42
C MET A 72 15.00 -6.88 12.28
N PRO A 73 14.76 -8.21 12.37
CA PRO A 73 15.66 -9.10 13.09
C PRO A 73 17.03 -9.12 12.42
N ASP A 74 18.04 -9.68 13.09
CA ASP A 74 19.42 -9.77 12.56
C ASP A 74 19.50 -10.67 11.32
N ILE A 75 19.11 -10.11 10.18
CA ILE A 75 19.27 -10.67 8.86
C ILE A 75 20.42 -9.96 8.15
N TYR A 76 21.25 -10.72 7.45
CA TYR A 76 22.28 -10.13 6.61
C TYR A 76 21.61 -9.40 5.45
N ILE A 77 21.87 -8.10 5.35
CA ILE A 77 21.41 -7.28 4.24
C ILE A 77 22.58 -6.51 3.68
N ASN A 78 22.65 -6.43 2.36
CA ASN A 78 23.61 -5.59 1.67
C ASN A 78 23.47 -4.12 2.14
N PRO A 79 24.48 -3.56 2.82
CA PRO A 79 24.39 -2.21 3.37
C PRO A 79 24.15 -1.14 2.30
N ARG A 80 24.63 -1.36 1.06
CA ARG A 80 24.42 -0.42 -0.05
C ARG A 80 22.96 -0.33 -0.47
N VAL A 81 22.26 -1.47 -0.46
CA VAL A 81 20.83 -1.56 -0.80
C VAL A 81 19.98 -0.88 0.26
N VAL A 82 20.32 -1.08 1.54
CA VAL A 82 19.67 -0.38 2.66
C VAL A 82 19.91 1.12 2.57
N HIS A 83 21.16 1.54 2.41
CA HIS A 83 21.52 2.95 2.27
C HIS A 83 20.75 3.59 1.10
N TYR A 84 20.73 2.96 -0.07
CA TYR A 84 19.99 3.49 -1.21
C TYR A 84 18.50 3.68 -0.88
N GLN A 85 17.85 2.70 -0.25
CA GLN A 85 16.42 2.78 0.06
C GLN A 85 16.11 3.83 1.14
N ILE A 86 16.96 3.95 2.16
CA ILE A 86 16.87 5.02 3.17
C ILE A 86 16.98 6.40 2.50
N HIS A 87 17.96 6.60 1.62
CA HIS A 87 18.27 7.92 1.09
C HIS A 87 17.50 8.28 -0.19
N HIS A 88 16.88 7.34 -0.88
CA HIS A 88 16.27 7.59 -2.20
C HIS A 88 14.89 6.99 -2.42
N VAL A 89 14.40 6.14 -1.51
CA VAL A 89 13.10 5.47 -1.68
C VAL A 89 12.12 5.91 -0.60
N HIS A 90 12.41 5.55 0.66
CA HIS A 90 11.40 5.64 1.73
C HIS A 90 11.88 6.32 3.02
N GLY A 91 13.14 6.73 3.19
CA GLY A 91 13.54 7.49 4.40
C GLY A 91 13.56 6.73 5.74
N LEU A 92 12.94 5.55 5.84
CA LEU A 92 12.88 4.73 7.06
C LEU A 92 14.22 4.07 7.41
N PRO A 93 14.74 4.25 8.64
CA PRO A 93 15.96 3.59 9.10
C PRO A 93 15.73 2.11 9.44
N VAL A 94 16.82 1.34 9.42
CA VAL A 94 16.83 -0.03 9.94
C VAL A 94 16.79 0.02 11.45
N VAL A 95 15.79 -0.63 12.04
CA VAL A 95 15.64 -0.74 13.49
C VAL A 95 15.78 -2.20 13.86
N ARG A 96 16.83 -2.55 14.61
CA ARG A 96 17.16 -3.94 14.97
C ARG A 96 16.70 -4.34 16.37
N GLU A 97 16.44 -3.36 17.22
CA GLU A 97 16.17 -3.61 18.64
C GLU A 97 14.66 -3.67 18.90
N LYS A 98 14.26 -4.72 19.64
CA LYS A 98 12.89 -4.91 20.14
C LYS A 98 12.52 -3.93 21.27
N ASN A 99 13.49 -3.24 21.86
CA ASN A 99 13.30 -2.45 23.08
C ASN A 99 12.60 -1.11 22.86
N ASN A 100 12.21 -0.77 21.63
CA ASN A 100 11.37 0.38 21.36
C ASN A 100 9.92 -0.10 21.24
N GLU A 101 9.07 0.33 22.19
CA GLU A 101 7.65 -0.06 22.30
C GLU A 101 6.83 0.26 21.04
N ASP A 102 7.31 1.20 20.20
CA ASP A 102 6.66 1.57 18.95
C ASP A 102 6.82 0.50 17.85
N PHE A 103 7.70 -0.50 18.04
CA PHE A 103 8.08 -1.49 17.03
C PHE A 103 7.58 -2.89 17.37
N LEU A 104 6.89 -3.50 16.43
CA LEU A 104 6.27 -4.81 16.57
C LEU A 104 7.02 -5.90 15.80
N GLN A 105 6.83 -7.15 16.20
CA GLN A 105 7.23 -8.28 15.38
C GLN A 105 6.30 -8.39 14.18
N TYR A 106 6.83 -8.88 13.06
CA TYR A 106 6.01 -9.16 11.88
C TYR A 106 4.81 -10.07 12.20
N CYS A 107 4.98 -11.07 13.06
CA CYS A 107 3.89 -11.96 13.46
C CYS A 107 2.80 -11.24 14.27
N ASP A 108 3.18 -10.27 15.10
CA ASP A 108 2.22 -9.48 15.89
C ASP A 108 1.41 -8.57 14.97
N VAL A 109 2.08 -7.87 14.05
CA VAL A 109 1.41 -7.05 13.03
C VAL A 109 0.50 -7.91 12.16
N TYR A 110 0.99 -9.06 11.68
CA TYR A 110 0.20 -9.98 10.89
C TYR A 110 -1.06 -10.45 11.63
N LYS A 111 -0.94 -10.80 12.91
CA LYS A 111 -2.09 -11.18 13.74
C LYS A 111 -3.11 -10.05 13.87
N VAL A 112 -2.67 -8.83 14.17
CA VAL A 112 -3.54 -7.65 14.27
C VAL A 112 -4.25 -7.37 12.94
N LEU A 113 -3.53 -7.45 11.82
CA LEU A 113 -4.11 -7.25 10.49
C LEU A 113 -5.11 -8.36 10.14
N CYS A 114 -4.83 -9.62 10.49
CA CYS A 114 -5.78 -10.71 10.33
C CYS A 114 -7.06 -10.44 11.13
N GLU A 115 -6.94 -10.08 12.40
CA GLU A 115 -8.10 -9.78 13.27
C GLU A 115 -8.91 -8.59 12.73
N GLU A 116 -8.23 -7.52 12.32
CA GLU A 116 -8.85 -6.35 11.70
C GLU A 116 -9.62 -6.78 10.43
N PHE A 117 -8.94 -7.38 9.45
CA PHE A 117 -9.55 -7.65 8.16
C PHE A 117 -10.62 -8.75 8.20
N MET A 118 -10.50 -9.73 9.09
CA MET A 118 -11.56 -10.75 9.24
C MET A 118 -12.84 -10.18 9.86
N THR A 119 -12.73 -9.13 10.68
CA THR A 119 -13.89 -8.58 11.42
C THR A 119 -14.54 -7.40 10.72
N SER A 120 -13.76 -6.58 10.02
CA SER A 120 -14.22 -5.27 9.52
C SER A 120 -14.09 -5.08 8.02
N ALA A 121 -13.29 -5.88 7.30
CA ALA A 121 -12.99 -5.63 5.89
C ALA A 121 -13.86 -6.46 4.92
N ASP A 122 -14.55 -5.77 3.99
CA ASP A 122 -15.14 -6.42 2.80
C ASP A 122 -14.11 -6.45 1.65
N LEU A 123 -13.62 -5.28 1.26
CA LEU A 123 -12.57 -5.10 0.25
C LEU A 123 -11.53 -4.09 0.74
N VAL A 124 -10.25 -4.43 0.54
CA VAL A 124 -9.12 -3.54 0.84
C VAL A 124 -8.62 -2.91 -0.46
N GLY A 125 -8.65 -1.58 -0.53
CA GLY A 125 -7.94 -0.83 -1.57
C GLY A 125 -6.46 -0.79 -1.24
N TYR A 126 -5.60 -1.01 -2.22
CA TYR A 126 -4.17 -0.76 -2.10
C TYR A 126 -3.69 -0.01 -3.33
N LYS A 127 -2.61 0.76 -3.21
CA LYS A 127 -1.99 1.40 -4.37
C LYS A 127 -0.64 0.76 -4.65
N GLY A 128 -0.31 0.59 -5.93
CA GLY A 128 1.01 0.15 -6.33
C GLY A 128 1.19 -1.37 -6.29
N GLY A 129 2.24 -1.80 -5.60
CA GLY A 129 3.12 -2.90 -5.98
C GLY A 129 2.66 -4.32 -5.69
N THR A 130 3.61 -5.25 -5.85
CA THR A 130 3.42 -6.67 -5.54
C THR A 130 3.37 -6.93 -4.04
N ILE A 131 3.93 -6.05 -3.21
CA ILE A 131 4.06 -6.24 -1.77
C ILE A 131 2.69 -6.27 -1.08
N GLU A 132 1.88 -5.24 -1.29
CA GLU A 132 0.55 -5.07 -0.70
C GLU A 132 -0.36 -6.22 -1.15
N ARG A 133 -0.36 -6.50 -2.46
CA ARG A 133 -1.12 -7.60 -3.06
C ARG A 133 -0.72 -8.94 -2.45
N ASP A 134 0.57 -9.21 -2.32
CA ASP A 134 1.04 -10.50 -1.82
C ASP A 134 0.83 -10.62 -0.30
N LEU A 135 0.87 -9.51 0.45
CA LEU A 135 0.48 -9.46 1.86
C LEU A 135 -1.02 -9.74 2.04
N LEU A 136 -1.90 -9.08 1.29
CA LEU A 136 -3.35 -9.33 1.34
C LEU A 136 -3.69 -10.78 0.98
N LYS A 137 -3.02 -11.35 -0.03
CA LYS A 137 -3.14 -12.78 -0.37
C LYS A 137 -2.76 -13.68 0.80
N LYS A 138 -1.64 -13.39 1.48
CA LYS A 138 -1.21 -14.13 2.68
C LYS A 138 -2.17 -13.98 3.85
N LEU A 139 -2.83 -12.82 3.99
CA LEU A 139 -3.85 -12.57 5.02
C LEU A 139 -5.21 -13.22 4.68
N GLY A 140 -5.38 -13.76 3.47
CA GLY A 140 -6.66 -14.30 3.00
C GLY A 140 -7.71 -13.21 2.72
N THR A 141 -7.27 -11.96 2.53
CA THR A 141 -8.14 -10.79 2.37
C THR A 141 -8.26 -10.39 0.91
N LYS A 142 -9.47 -10.00 0.49
CA LYS A 142 -9.70 -9.48 -0.87
C LYS A 142 -9.10 -8.08 -1.00
N GLY A 143 -8.31 -7.88 -2.05
CA GLY A 143 -7.68 -6.61 -2.37
C GLY A 143 -8.00 -6.13 -3.78
N ILE A 144 -8.02 -4.82 -3.99
CA ILE A 144 -8.04 -4.21 -5.32
C ILE A 144 -6.99 -3.11 -5.44
N ASN A 145 -6.25 -3.10 -6.55
CA ASN A 145 -5.38 -1.98 -6.89
C ASN A 145 -6.24 -0.76 -7.28
N ILE A 146 -6.22 0.28 -6.46
CA ILE A 146 -7.03 1.48 -6.68
C ILE A 146 -6.55 2.32 -7.87
N GLU A 147 -5.38 2.04 -8.44
CA GLU A 147 -4.96 2.61 -9.74
C GLU A 147 -5.91 2.22 -10.87
N LEU A 148 -6.53 1.04 -10.78
CA LEU A 148 -7.54 0.60 -11.74
C LEU A 148 -8.82 1.45 -11.65
N LEU A 149 -9.02 2.15 -10.54
CA LEU A 149 -10.12 3.10 -10.32
C LEU A 149 -9.76 4.53 -10.73
N GLY A 150 -8.56 4.74 -11.31
CA GLY A 150 -8.08 6.05 -11.72
C GLY A 150 -7.33 6.82 -10.62
N CYS A 151 -6.92 6.16 -9.54
CA CYS A 151 -6.13 6.80 -8.48
C CYS A 151 -4.76 7.26 -9.00
N GLU A 152 -4.54 8.57 -9.03
CA GLU A 152 -3.28 9.18 -9.46
C GLU A 152 -2.13 8.91 -8.47
N LYS A 153 -0.91 9.33 -8.82
CA LYS A 153 0.23 9.26 -7.90
C LYS A 153 0.01 10.18 -6.70
N TYR A 154 0.52 9.79 -5.53
CA TYR A 154 0.40 10.55 -4.29
C TYR A 154 0.76 12.04 -4.44
N ALA A 155 1.89 12.36 -5.10
CA ALA A 155 2.33 13.74 -5.35
C ALA A 155 1.29 14.59 -6.13
N ASN A 156 0.56 13.98 -7.07
CA ASN A 156 -0.50 14.66 -7.81
C ASN A 156 -1.72 14.87 -6.91
N LEU A 157 -2.10 13.86 -6.12
CA LEU A 157 -3.26 13.93 -5.23
C LEU A 157 -3.09 14.98 -4.13
N ILE A 158 -1.92 15.05 -3.48
CA ILE A 158 -1.67 16.08 -2.46
C ILE A 158 -1.76 17.49 -3.05
N THR A 159 -1.30 17.67 -4.29
CA THR A 159 -1.40 18.95 -5.02
C THR A 159 -2.87 19.25 -5.37
N LYS A 160 -3.59 18.26 -5.91
CA LYS A 160 -5.01 18.36 -6.27
C LYS A 160 -5.89 18.75 -5.07
N TYR A 161 -5.62 18.15 -3.91
CA TYR A 161 -6.41 18.35 -2.69
C TYR A 161 -5.89 19.46 -1.78
N GLY A 162 -4.77 20.10 -2.12
CA GLY A 162 -4.13 21.10 -1.26
C GLY A 162 -3.71 20.54 0.10
N MET A 163 -3.33 19.26 0.16
CA MET A 163 -2.91 18.59 1.38
C MET A 163 -1.41 18.77 1.60
N THR A 164 -1.03 19.16 2.81
CA THR A 164 0.37 19.29 3.19
C THR A 164 0.79 18.04 3.96
N PRO A 165 1.86 17.33 3.55
CA PRO A 165 2.38 16.22 4.33
C PRO A 165 2.82 16.66 5.71
N GLU A 166 2.32 15.97 6.73
CA GLU A 166 2.84 16.09 8.08
C GLU A 166 4.21 15.40 8.17
N ARG A 167 5.11 15.96 8.98
CA ARG A 167 6.40 15.34 9.24
C ARG A 167 6.20 14.02 9.99
N CYS A 168 6.57 12.91 9.38
CA CYS A 168 6.55 11.60 10.03
C CYS A 168 7.73 11.47 11.01
N PRO A 169 7.51 11.04 12.28
CA PRO A 169 8.59 10.89 13.27
C PRO A 169 9.54 9.73 12.95
N TYR A 170 9.13 8.79 12.08
CA TYR A 170 9.92 7.60 11.75
C TYR A 170 10.83 7.79 10.52
N HIS A 171 10.56 8.80 9.69
CA HIS A 171 11.32 9.05 8.47
C HIS A 171 12.46 10.02 8.76
N LEU A 172 13.68 9.69 8.34
CA LEU A 172 14.86 10.53 8.59
C LEU A 172 14.82 11.86 7.79
N TYR A 173 14.07 11.88 6.71
CA TYR A 173 14.03 12.99 5.76
C TYR A 173 12.59 13.33 5.40
N GLY A 174 12.31 14.62 5.17
CA GLY A 174 10.95 15.16 5.06
C GLY A 174 10.23 14.95 3.71
N ASP A 175 10.96 14.59 2.66
CA ASP A 175 10.44 14.56 1.28
C ASP A 175 9.95 13.17 0.82
N TYR A 176 9.91 12.18 1.72
CA TYR A 176 9.72 10.77 1.35
C TYR A 176 8.27 10.32 1.55
N HIS A 177 7.89 9.31 0.76
CA HIS A 177 6.63 8.59 0.90
C HIS A 177 6.48 8.08 2.33
N CYS A 178 5.37 8.44 2.97
CA CYS A 178 5.02 7.97 4.31
C CYS A 178 3.68 7.26 4.16
N SER A 179 3.69 5.94 4.33
CA SER A 179 2.52 5.11 4.05
C SER A 179 1.28 5.58 4.82
N ARG A 180 1.47 6.14 6.03
CA ARG A 180 0.39 6.69 6.87
C ARG A 180 -0.35 7.81 6.15
N HIS A 181 0.39 8.74 5.55
CA HIS A 181 -0.22 9.87 4.87
C HIS A 181 -0.76 9.44 3.50
N GLU A 182 -0.07 8.52 2.83
CA GLU A 182 -0.55 7.95 1.56
C GLU A 182 -1.93 7.33 1.70
N VAL A 183 -2.15 6.45 2.69
CA VAL A 183 -3.47 5.81 2.88
C VAL A 183 -4.59 6.82 3.19
N GLN A 184 -4.28 7.94 3.84
CA GLN A 184 -5.24 9.02 4.10
C GLN A 184 -5.63 9.73 2.81
N VAL A 185 -4.63 10.08 1.98
CA VAL A 185 -4.84 10.73 0.68
C VAL A 185 -5.62 9.82 -0.28
N PHE A 186 -5.30 8.52 -0.30
CA PHE A 186 -6.01 7.53 -1.11
C PHE A 186 -7.44 7.31 -0.62
N ALA A 187 -7.68 7.32 0.69
CA ALA A 187 -9.03 7.28 1.24
C ALA A 187 -9.84 8.53 0.85
N HIS A 188 -9.22 9.71 0.85
CA HIS A 188 -9.85 10.94 0.37
C HIS A 188 -10.26 10.82 -1.11
N PHE A 189 -9.36 10.31 -1.96
CA PHE A 189 -9.67 10.00 -3.36
C PHE A 189 -10.88 9.07 -3.51
N LEU A 190 -10.93 7.97 -2.74
CA LEU A 190 -12.05 7.03 -2.79
C LEU A 190 -13.37 7.65 -2.33
N ASN A 191 -13.33 8.53 -1.33
CA ASN A 191 -14.51 9.26 -0.85
C ASN A 191 -15.05 10.23 -1.93
N GLU A 192 -14.18 10.99 -2.59
CA GLU A 192 -14.57 11.85 -3.74
C GLU A 192 -15.16 10.99 -4.87
N LEU A 193 -14.51 9.87 -5.19
CA LEU A 193 -14.97 8.94 -6.22
C LEU A 193 -16.36 8.37 -5.89
N ALA A 194 -16.59 7.99 -4.63
CA ALA A 194 -17.89 7.49 -4.18
C ALA A 194 -19.00 8.55 -4.34
N GLN A 195 -18.70 9.83 -4.10
CA GLN A 195 -19.66 10.92 -4.26
C GLN A 195 -20.03 11.15 -5.73
N THR A 196 -19.03 11.17 -6.63
CA THR A 196 -19.28 11.33 -8.07
C THR A 196 -20.07 10.16 -8.67
N CYS A 197 -19.87 8.94 -8.16
CA CYS A 197 -20.67 7.78 -8.55
C CYS A 197 -22.12 7.80 -8.03
N ARG A 198 -22.47 8.65 -7.05
CA ARG A 198 -23.85 8.82 -6.56
C ARG A 198 -24.67 9.80 -7.39
N THR A 199 -24.01 10.74 -8.06
CA THR A 199 -24.65 11.79 -8.88
C THR A 199 -24.87 11.39 -10.34
N THR A 200 -24.47 10.17 -10.72
CA THR A 200 -24.64 9.56 -12.04
C THR A 200 -25.54 8.34 -11.95
#